data_AF-A0A5C4TCE2-F1
#
_entry.id   AF-A0A5C4TCE2-F1
#
_cell.length_a   1.000
_cell.length_b   1.000
_cell.length_c   1.000
_cell.angle_alpha   90.00
_cell.angle_beta   90.00
_cell.angle_gamma   90.00
#
_symmetry.space_group_name_H-M   'P 1'
#
loop_
_entity.id
_entity.type
_entity.pdbx_description
1 polymer ?
#
loop_
_entity_poly.entity_id
_entity_poly.type
_entity_poly.pdbx_seq_one_letter_code
_entity_poly.pdbx_strand_id
1 'polypeptide(L)'
;MIKRKVAILAAGLLVAVSGVAVAAGTNGDYKGHPIVNVVVNGKAVHGEVPGINMEGTTLVPLKVVSEALGAQIGWDQATSTASVTTATAAPPSTAPVQPEDTEERKLKQSVADLYAKVDAYIGSLPVFREKIRIAKEYYDIKKSDQYFKMMNELYWKPFEDTYMSVLTETSSAEMNKAKQKGILGADFLQVLESAHSSMSYYKYAVEHFTRSVSMGQSQFLEFYITSYASAYDEELKAKEKYKAAFEQFERLNP
;
A
#
# COMPACT_ATOMS: atom_id res chain seq x y z
N MET A 1 -78.73 -19.41 8.33
CA MET A 1 -78.57 -20.54 9.30
C MET A 1 -77.28 -20.33 10.08
N ILE A 2 -77.42 -20.31 11.41
CA ILE A 2 -76.38 -20.14 12.43
C ILE A 2 -75.68 -21.49 12.68
N LYS A 3 -74.34 -21.54 12.84
CA LYS A 3 -73.59 -22.29 13.89
C LYS A 3 -72.17 -21.70 14.01
N ARG A 4 -71.92 -20.71 14.88
CA ARG A 4 -71.39 -20.86 16.26
C ARG A 4 -70.21 -21.84 16.38
N LYS A 5 -68.99 -21.28 16.50
CA LYS A 5 -68.00 -21.73 17.49
C LYS A 5 -67.38 -20.48 18.13
N VAL A 6 -67.59 -20.36 19.43
CA VAL A 6 -67.14 -19.27 20.29
C VAL A 6 -66.14 -19.86 21.28
N ALA A 7 -64.98 -19.22 21.40
CA ALA A 7 -64.18 -19.05 22.63
C ALA A 7 -63.13 -17.96 22.29
N ILE A 8 -63.19 -16.67 22.68
CA ILE A 8 -63.20 -16.04 24.03
C ILE A 8 -62.00 -16.59 24.81
N LEU A 9 -60.93 -15.88 25.18
CA LEU A 9 -60.61 -14.52 25.66
C LEU A 9 -59.05 -14.45 25.73
N ALA A 10 -58.28 -13.37 25.79
CA ALA A 10 -58.47 -12.08 26.44
C ALA A 10 -57.42 -11.05 25.93
N ALA A 11 -57.82 -9.78 26.03
CA ALA A 11 -57.03 -8.56 26.30
C ALA A 11 -55.88 -8.24 25.31
N GLY A 12 -55.99 -7.19 24.49
CA GLY A 12 -55.94 -5.78 24.92
C GLY A 12 -54.47 -5.35 24.90
N LEU A 13 -54.00 -4.32 24.21
CA LEU A 13 -54.54 -2.98 24.03
C LEU A 13 -53.69 -2.29 22.94
N LEU A 14 -54.35 -1.61 22.02
CA LEU A 14 -53.79 -0.61 21.10
C LEU A 14 -53.20 0.57 21.89
N VAL A 15 -51.93 0.91 21.69
CA VAL A 15 -51.48 2.32 21.72
C VAL A 15 -50.41 2.51 20.66
N ALA A 16 -50.74 3.38 19.69
CA ALA A 16 -49.79 4.00 18.79
C ALA A 16 -48.79 4.81 19.62
N VAL A 17 -47.52 4.42 19.62
CA VAL A 17 -46.44 5.26 20.11
C VAL A 17 -45.84 5.94 18.89
N SER A 18 -46.10 7.25 18.80
CA SER A 18 -45.29 8.23 18.10
C SER A 18 -43.82 7.85 18.21
N GLY A 19 -43.20 7.53 17.08
CA GLY A 19 -41.77 7.25 17.02
C GLY A 19 -40.99 8.49 17.42
N VAL A 20 -40.57 8.56 18.68
CA VAL A 20 -39.35 9.27 19.02
C VAL A 20 -38.25 8.33 18.59
N ALA A 21 -37.57 8.66 17.50
CA ALA A 21 -36.28 8.07 17.20
C ALA A 21 -35.30 8.57 18.26
N VAL A 22 -35.31 7.92 19.44
CA VAL A 22 -34.15 7.98 20.32
C VAL A 22 -33.13 7.11 19.62
N ALA A 23 -32.15 7.74 18.98
CA ALA A 23 -30.90 7.08 18.64
C ALA A 23 -30.18 6.73 19.95
N ALA A 24 -30.74 5.77 20.70
CA ALA A 24 -30.00 5.09 21.74
C ALA A 24 -28.92 4.32 21.00
N GLY A 25 -27.68 4.79 21.11
CA GLY A 25 -26.53 4.03 20.63
C GLY A 25 -26.66 2.60 21.15
N THR A 26 -26.56 1.63 20.25
CA THR A 26 -26.91 0.21 20.46
C THR A 26 -26.03 -0.52 21.49
N ASN A 27 -25.22 0.21 22.28
CA ASN A 27 -24.20 -0.33 23.17
C ASN A 27 -24.47 -0.02 24.65
N GLY A 28 -25.59 0.62 25.00
CA GLY A 28 -25.96 0.96 26.38
C GLY A 28 -25.27 2.22 26.91
N ASP A 29 -25.41 2.49 28.21
CA ASP A 29 -24.83 3.65 28.90
C ASP A 29 -23.85 3.21 30.01
N TYR A 30 -22.77 3.96 30.20
CA TYR A 30 -21.84 3.82 31.32
C TYR A 30 -21.76 5.14 32.08
N LYS A 31 -22.16 5.13 33.36
CA LYS A 31 -22.25 6.33 34.23
C LYS A 31 -23.08 7.48 33.62
N GLY A 32 -24.14 7.16 32.88
CA GLY A 32 -25.03 8.15 32.27
C GLY A 32 -24.57 8.70 30.92
N HIS A 33 -23.53 8.12 30.33
CA HIS A 33 -23.02 8.49 29.00
C HIS A 33 -23.12 7.31 28.02
N PRO A 34 -23.53 7.55 26.76
CA PRO A 34 -23.63 6.49 25.75
C PRO A 34 -22.29 5.80 25.50
N ILE A 35 -22.31 4.47 25.48
CA ILE A 35 -21.13 3.66 25.19
C ILE A 35 -20.82 3.71 23.68
N VAL A 36 -19.54 3.90 23.35
CA VAL A 36 -19.02 3.83 21.98
C VAL A 36 -18.12 2.60 21.79
N ASN A 37 -18.22 1.98 20.62
CA ASN A 37 -17.35 0.87 20.25
C ASN A 37 -16.02 1.42 19.73
N VAL A 38 -14.92 0.91 20.26
CA VAL A 38 -13.56 1.32 19.88
C VAL A 38 -12.90 0.18 19.11
N VAL A 39 -12.39 0.49 17.92
CA VAL A 39 -11.74 -0.48 17.02
C VAL A 39 -10.34 0.04 16.68
N VAL A 40 -9.31 -0.77 16.89
CA VAL A 40 -7.91 -0.47 16.59
C VAL A 40 -7.37 -1.56 15.66
N ASN A 41 -6.77 -1.18 14.52
CA ASN A 41 -6.24 -2.11 13.51
C ASN A 41 -7.24 -3.22 13.10
N GLY A 42 -8.52 -2.86 12.96
CA GLY A 42 -9.59 -3.78 12.59
C GLY A 42 -10.07 -4.73 13.71
N LYS A 43 -9.53 -4.62 14.93
CA LYS A 43 -9.94 -5.42 16.10
C LYS A 43 -10.67 -4.54 17.11
N ALA A 44 -11.83 -4.98 17.58
CA ALA A 44 -12.55 -4.32 18.67
C ALA A 44 -11.73 -4.42 19.96
N VAL A 45 -11.61 -3.31 20.69
CA VAL A 45 -10.85 -3.26 21.93
C VAL A 45 -11.81 -3.18 23.11
N HIS A 46 -11.67 -4.12 24.05
CA HIS A 46 -12.50 -4.22 25.25
C HIS A 46 -11.65 -3.97 26.49
N GLY A 47 -12.14 -3.12 27.39
CA GLY A 47 -11.50 -2.82 28.66
C GLY A 47 -12.50 -2.81 29.81
N GLU A 48 -12.01 -2.71 31.04
CA GLU A 48 -12.83 -2.63 32.26
C GLU A 48 -13.77 -1.42 32.26
N VAL A 49 -13.33 -0.33 31.61
CA VAL A 49 -14.13 0.86 31.35
C VAL A 49 -14.40 0.89 29.85
N PRO A 50 -15.66 1.00 29.38
CA PRO A 50 -15.95 1.17 27.96
C PRO A 50 -15.59 2.59 27.49
N GLY A 51 -15.38 2.77 26.19
CA GLY A 51 -15.38 4.11 25.62
C GLY A 51 -16.77 4.73 25.74
N ILE A 52 -16.84 6.02 26.05
CA ILE A 52 -18.11 6.74 26.21
C ILE A 52 -18.13 8.03 25.40
N ASN A 53 -19.31 8.47 24.98
CA ASN A 53 -19.51 9.81 24.44
C ASN A 53 -20.02 10.73 25.56
N MET A 54 -19.15 11.61 26.04
CA MET A 54 -19.47 12.63 27.02
C MET A 54 -19.72 13.95 26.30
N GLU A 55 -20.99 14.32 26.14
CA GLU A 55 -21.42 15.63 25.59
C GLU A 55 -20.83 15.95 24.20
N GLY A 56 -20.71 14.94 23.35
CA GLY A 56 -20.12 15.07 22.00
C GLY A 56 -18.62 14.79 21.94
N THR A 57 -17.97 14.60 23.09
CA THR A 57 -16.56 14.21 23.19
C THR A 57 -16.44 12.73 23.53
N THR A 58 -15.79 11.97 22.67
CA THR A 58 -15.50 10.57 22.92
C THR A 58 -14.34 10.42 23.91
N LEU A 59 -14.61 9.89 25.09
CA LEU A 59 -13.62 9.48 26.08
C LEU A 59 -13.33 8.00 25.91
N VAL A 60 -12.03 7.66 25.78
CA VAL A 60 -11.59 6.28 25.62
C VAL A 60 -10.57 5.94 26.71
N PRO A 61 -10.62 4.73 27.31
CA PRO A 61 -9.63 4.34 28.30
C PRO A 61 -8.23 4.31 27.69
N LEU A 62 -7.37 5.18 28.19
CA LEU A 62 -6.00 5.36 27.70
C LEU A 62 -5.24 4.04 27.66
N LYS A 63 -5.28 3.26 28.75
CA LYS A 63 -4.58 1.97 28.86
C LYS A 63 -4.92 1.00 27.75
N VAL A 64 -6.20 0.85 27.49
CA VAL A 64 -6.74 -0.15 26.56
C VAL A 64 -6.34 0.19 25.12
N VAL A 65 -6.39 1.48 24.77
CA VAL A 65 -5.95 1.96 23.45
C VAL A 65 -4.43 1.93 23.31
N SER A 66 -3.70 2.37 24.33
CA SER A 66 -2.24 2.35 24.35
C SER A 66 -1.69 0.93 24.19
N GLU A 67 -2.20 -0.04 24.93
CA GLU A 67 -1.80 -1.45 24.81
C GLU A 67 -2.16 -2.03 23.43
N ALA A 68 -3.35 -1.73 22.90
CA ALA A 68 -3.76 -2.16 21.55
C ALA A 68 -2.87 -1.58 20.43
N LEU A 69 -2.24 -0.44 20.68
CA LEU A 69 -1.27 0.21 19.79
C LEU A 69 0.18 -0.20 20.09
N GLY A 70 0.42 -1.17 20.99
CA GLY A 70 1.76 -1.67 21.31
C GLY A 70 2.55 -0.81 22.30
N ALA A 71 1.87 0.04 23.08
CA ALA A 71 2.48 0.87 24.12
C ALA A 71 2.27 0.28 25.53
N GLN A 72 3.27 0.43 26.40
CA GLN A 72 3.20 0.11 27.81
C GLN A 72 2.82 1.34 28.64
N ILE A 73 1.95 1.17 29.65
CA ILE A 73 1.64 2.24 30.61
C ILE A 73 2.34 1.99 31.95
N GLY A 74 3.07 2.99 32.42
CA GLY A 74 3.60 3.07 33.77
C GLY A 74 2.79 4.02 34.64
N TRP A 75 2.73 3.74 35.94
CA TRP A 75 2.15 4.64 36.94
C TRP A 75 3.15 4.85 38.07
N ASP A 76 3.52 6.11 38.31
CA ASP A 76 4.29 6.52 39.48
C ASP A 76 3.34 7.08 40.53
N GLN A 77 3.13 6.31 41.60
CA GLN A 77 2.24 6.67 42.69
C GLN A 77 2.78 7.81 43.56
N ALA A 78 4.11 8.02 43.61
CA ALA A 78 4.72 9.07 44.42
C ALA A 78 4.49 10.45 43.81
N THR A 79 4.50 10.53 42.47
CA THR A 79 4.31 11.78 41.72
C THR A 79 2.93 11.91 41.08
N SER A 80 2.09 10.87 41.19
CA SER A 80 0.80 10.76 40.48
C SER A 80 0.94 10.96 38.96
N THR A 81 2.00 10.40 38.39
CA THR A 81 2.35 10.56 36.97
C THR A 81 2.06 9.27 36.20
N ALA A 82 1.28 9.36 35.13
CA ALA A 82 1.13 8.29 34.14
C ALA A 82 2.13 8.47 33.00
N SER A 83 2.85 7.42 32.64
CA SER A 83 3.75 7.38 31.48
C SER A 83 3.25 6.39 30.44
N VAL A 84 3.33 6.75 29.17
CA VAL A 84 3.00 5.87 28.04
C VAL A 84 4.26 5.70 27.21
N THR A 85 4.72 4.46 27.06
CA THR A 85 5.93 4.11 26.33
C THR A 85 5.54 3.28 25.13
N THR A 86 5.61 3.83 23.92
CA THR A 86 5.48 3.04 22.68
C THR A 86 6.79 2.32 22.40
N ALA A 87 6.75 1.02 22.09
CA ALA A 87 7.92 0.31 21.58
C ALA A 87 8.20 0.71 20.11
N THR A 88 8.55 1.98 19.88
CA THR A 88 9.46 2.51 18.84
C THR A 88 9.77 3.97 19.20
N ALA A 89 10.53 4.12 20.25
CA ALA A 89 11.69 5.00 20.38
C ALA A 89 12.15 4.79 21.82
N ALA A 90 13.33 4.20 22.00
CA ALA A 90 14.03 4.34 23.28
C ALA A 90 13.98 5.83 23.69
N PRO A 91 13.89 6.17 24.99
CA PRO A 91 14.04 7.56 25.41
C PRO A 91 15.28 8.14 24.72
N PRO A 92 15.32 9.44 24.32
CA PRO A 92 16.56 10.05 23.90
C PRO A 92 17.54 9.78 25.03
N SER A 93 18.48 8.90 24.77
CA SER A 93 19.57 8.65 25.68
C SER A 93 20.12 10.03 25.99
N THR A 94 20.25 10.36 27.27
CA THR A 94 21.00 11.55 27.69
C THR A 94 22.50 11.39 27.34
N ALA A 95 22.90 10.28 26.73
CA ALA A 95 24.11 10.21 25.92
C ALA A 95 23.89 10.94 24.59
N PRO A 96 24.81 11.81 24.15
CA PRO A 96 24.73 12.44 22.84
C PRO A 96 24.39 11.39 21.78
N VAL A 97 23.30 11.59 21.01
CA VAL A 97 22.98 10.72 19.86
C VAL A 97 24.25 10.62 19.04
N GLN A 98 24.80 9.41 18.97
CA GLN A 98 26.11 9.25 18.34
C GLN A 98 25.95 9.63 16.86
N PRO A 99 26.93 10.33 16.26
CA PRO A 99 26.89 10.67 14.84
C PRO A 99 26.58 9.45 13.96
N GLU A 100 27.03 8.25 14.37
CA GLU A 100 26.79 6.98 13.71
C GLU A 100 25.30 6.58 13.64
N ASP A 101 24.52 6.80 14.70
CA ASP A 101 23.07 6.51 14.72
C ASP A 101 22.30 7.43 13.77
N THR A 102 22.75 8.69 13.66
CA THR A 102 22.16 9.67 12.74
C THR A 102 22.50 9.34 11.28
N GLU A 103 23.74 8.94 11.00
CA GLU A 103 24.16 8.51 9.67
C GLU A 103 23.44 7.24 9.20
N GLU A 104 23.31 6.24 10.08
CA GLU A 104 22.63 5.00 9.73
C GLU A 104 21.14 5.22 9.46
N ARG A 105 20.47 6.08 10.25
CA ARG A 105 19.08 6.45 10.00
C ARG A 105 18.89 7.14 8.64
N LYS A 106 19.81 8.05 8.26
CA LYS A 106 19.79 8.66 6.92
C LYS A 106 19.95 7.62 5.83
N LEU A 107 20.87 6.67 6.02
CA LEU A 107 21.13 5.61 5.07
C LEU A 107 19.91 4.70 4.86
N LYS A 108 19.21 4.33 5.94
CA LYS A 108 17.95 3.59 5.88
C LYS A 108 16.87 4.36 5.13
N GLN A 109 16.74 5.67 5.37
CA GLN A 109 15.80 6.51 4.62
C GLN A 109 16.13 6.55 3.14
N SER A 110 17.39 6.78 2.77
CA SER A 110 17.80 6.82 1.36
C SER A 110 17.57 5.48 0.64
N VAL A 111 17.78 4.35 1.33
CA VAL A 111 17.43 3.02 0.79
C VAL A 111 15.92 2.86 0.64
N ALA A 112 15.11 3.32 1.60
CA ALA A 112 13.66 3.31 1.48
C ALA A 112 13.16 4.15 0.29
N ASP A 113 13.71 5.34 0.11
CA ASP A 113 13.41 6.23 -1.02
C ASP A 113 13.77 5.57 -2.36
N LEU A 114 14.89 4.83 -2.39
CA LEU A 114 15.31 4.06 -3.56
C LEU A 114 14.32 2.92 -3.88
N TYR A 115 13.85 2.17 -2.87
CA TYR A 115 12.79 1.19 -3.04
C TYR A 115 11.48 1.82 -3.51
N ALA A 116 11.11 3.00 -3.02
CA ALA A 116 9.91 3.71 -3.47
C ALA A 116 10.00 4.13 -4.95
N LYS A 117 11.18 4.55 -5.41
CA LYS A 117 11.42 4.82 -6.85
C LYS A 117 11.24 3.57 -7.70
N VAL A 118 11.79 2.43 -7.26
CA VAL A 118 11.64 1.14 -7.96
C VAL A 118 10.19 0.65 -7.93
N ASP A 119 9.46 0.84 -6.83
CA ASP A 119 8.04 0.51 -6.75
C ASP A 119 7.21 1.30 -7.78
N ALA A 120 7.41 2.63 -7.83
CA ALA A 120 6.76 3.48 -8.81
C ALA A 120 7.08 3.05 -10.26
N TYR A 121 8.33 2.66 -10.49
CA TYR A 121 8.79 2.15 -11.78
C TYR A 121 8.09 0.83 -12.15
N ILE A 122 8.05 -0.15 -11.26
CA ILE A 122 7.35 -1.43 -11.46
C ILE A 122 5.84 -1.22 -11.63
N GLY A 123 5.25 -0.33 -10.81
CA GLY A 123 3.84 0.04 -10.86
C GLY A 123 3.43 0.70 -12.18
N SER A 124 4.39 1.26 -12.92
CA SER A 124 4.14 1.80 -14.27
C SER A 124 4.03 0.71 -15.35
N LEU A 125 4.70 -0.45 -15.20
CA LEU A 125 4.75 -1.50 -16.23
C LEU A 125 3.36 -1.97 -16.71
N PRO A 126 2.36 -2.21 -15.83
CA PRO A 126 0.99 -2.51 -16.28
C PRO A 126 0.37 -1.43 -17.16
N VAL A 127 0.63 -0.16 -16.84
CA VAL A 127 0.10 0.98 -17.61
C VAL A 127 0.70 0.97 -19.01
N PHE A 128 2.00 0.66 -19.12
CA PHE A 128 2.67 0.52 -20.41
C PHE A 128 2.10 -0.64 -21.22
N ARG A 129 1.94 -1.81 -20.59
CA ARG A 129 1.32 -2.99 -21.20
C ARG A 129 -0.06 -2.67 -21.79
N GLU A 130 -0.92 -2.00 -21.02
CA GLU A 130 -2.28 -1.67 -21.44
C GLU A 130 -2.30 -0.65 -22.57
N LYS A 131 -1.48 0.39 -22.49
CA LYS A 131 -1.35 1.37 -23.57
C LYS A 131 -0.85 0.71 -24.87
N ILE A 132 0.04 -0.28 -24.82
CA ILE A 132 0.45 -1.07 -26.01
C ILE A 132 -0.74 -1.88 -26.56
N ARG A 133 -1.52 -2.53 -25.69
CA ARG A 133 -2.72 -3.28 -26.10
C ARG A 133 -3.72 -2.35 -26.80
N ILE A 134 -4.04 -1.21 -26.18
CA ILE A 134 -4.97 -0.20 -26.74
C ILE A 134 -4.42 0.37 -28.05
N ALA A 135 -3.12 0.64 -28.12
CA ALA A 135 -2.46 1.12 -29.34
C ALA A 135 -2.64 0.14 -30.50
N LYS A 136 -2.45 -1.16 -30.24
CA LYS A 136 -2.71 -2.22 -31.21
C LYS A 136 -4.18 -2.24 -31.65
N GLU A 137 -5.12 -2.21 -30.71
CA GLU A 137 -6.56 -2.21 -31.00
C GLU A 137 -6.98 -0.99 -31.85
N TYR A 138 -6.47 0.19 -31.50
CA TYR A 138 -6.72 1.42 -32.25
C TYR A 138 -6.21 1.32 -33.68
N TYR A 139 -5.01 0.77 -33.88
CA TYR A 139 -4.48 0.50 -35.20
C TYR A 139 -5.34 -0.51 -35.98
N ASP A 140 -5.79 -1.59 -35.34
CA ASP A 140 -6.64 -2.59 -35.99
C ASP A 140 -7.94 -1.99 -36.53
N ILE A 141 -8.47 -0.95 -35.85
CA ILE A 141 -9.66 -0.21 -36.27
C ILE A 141 -9.35 0.86 -37.34
N LYS A 142 -8.29 1.65 -37.17
CA LYS A 142 -8.03 2.86 -37.98
C LYS A 142 -7.04 2.66 -39.14
N LYS A 143 -6.21 1.63 -39.08
CA LYS A 143 -5.16 1.31 -40.06
C LYS A 143 -4.25 2.52 -40.39
N SER A 144 -3.77 3.23 -39.35
CA SER A 144 -2.94 4.44 -39.50
C SER A 144 -1.55 4.28 -38.85
N ASP A 145 -0.50 4.31 -39.67
CA ASP A 145 0.89 4.13 -39.24
C ASP A 145 1.47 5.36 -38.50
N GLN A 146 0.90 6.55 -38.76
CA GLN A 146 1.36 7.81 -38.16
C GLN A 146 1.22 7.80 -36.64
N TYR A 147 0.22 7.07 -36.13
CA TYR A 147 -0.02 6.90 -34.70
C TYR A 147 1.17 6.28 -33.97
N PHE A 148 1.72 5.16 -34.46
CA PHE A 148 2.87 4.52 -33.82
C PHE A 148 4.14 5.36 -33.89
N LYS A 149 4.36 6.06 -35.01
CA LYS A 149 5.51 6.96 -35.16
C LYS A 149 5.50 8.07 -34.12
N MET A 150 4.35 8.71 -33.87
CA MET A 150 4.23 9.75 -32.85
C MET A 150 4.39 9.21 -31.43
N MET A 151 3.89 8.00 -31.18
CA MET A 151 3.95 7.39 -29.85
C MET A 151 5.36 6.89 -29.50
N ASN A 152 6.14 6.38 -30.46
CA ASN A 152 7.35 5.63 -30.14
C ASN A 152 8.40 6.43 -29.36
N GLU A 153 8.67 7.70 -29.68
CA GLU A 153 9.74 8.45 -29.02
C GLU A 153 9.31 9.10 -27.68
N LEU A 154 8.08 9.61 -27.61
CA LEU A 154 7.58 10.30 -26.41
C LEU A 154 7.33 9.34 -25.24
N TYR A 155 7.14 8.06 -25.55
CA TYR A 155 6.59 7.09 -24.63
C TYR A 155 7.63 6.46 -23.70
N TRP A 156 8.84 6.19 -24.19
CA TRP A 156 9.86 5.46 -23.43
C TRP A 156 10.80 6.36 -22.63
N LYS A 157 11.03 7.61 -23.06
CA LYS A 157 12.06 8.48 -22.49
C LYS A 157 11.96 8.65 -20.97
N PRO A 158 10.80 8.97 -20.37
CA PRO A 158 10.72 9.15 -18.91
C PRO A 158 11.14 7.91 -18.12
N PHE A 159 10.94 6.74 -18.72
CA PHE A 159 11.27 5.47 -18.09
C PHE A 159 12.78 5.16 -18.20
N GLU A 160 13.37 5.38 -19.37
CA GLU A 160 14.82 5.27 -19.56
C GLU A 160 15.56 6.22 -18.61
N ASP A 161 15.06 7.45 -18.47
CA ASP A 161 15.58 8.44 -17.52
C ASP A 161 15.48 7.93 -16.07
N THR A 162 14.35 7.33 -15.68
CA THR A 162 14.15 6.79 -14.33
C THR A 162 15.09 5.61 -14.05
N TYR A 163 15.22 4.68 -14.99
CA TYR A 163 16.15 3.54 -14.87
C TYR A 163 17.59 4.02 -14.67
N MET A 164 18.03 4.95 -15.52
CA MET A 164 19.38 5.50 -15.44
C MET A 164 19.60 6.29 -14.14
N SER A 165 18.59 7.00 -13.65
CA SER A 165 18.63 7.67 -12.34
C SER A 165 18.84 6.66 -11.21
N VAL A 166 18.04 5.61 -11.14
CA VAL A 166 18.14 4.58 -10.09
C VAL A 166 19.49 3.86 -10.18
N LEU A 167 19.93 3.49 -11.39
CA LEU A 167 21.23 2.84 -11.59
C LEU A 167 22.39 3.74 -11.12
N THR A 168 22.33 5.04 -11.43
CA THR A 168 23.33 6.01 -10.98
C THR A 168 23.33 6.15 -9.45
N GLU A 169 22.15 6.27 -8.85
CA GLU A 169 21.99 6.37 -7.39
C GLU A 169 22.52 5.13 -6.68
N THR A 170 22.27 3.93 -7.20
CA THR A 170 22.78 2.67 -6.62
C THR A 170 24.30 2.54 -6.65
N SER A 171 24.97 3.31 -7.50
CA SER A 171 26.43 3.35 -7.62
C SER A 171 27.06 4.46 -6.77
N SER A 172 26.25 5.27 -6.09
CA SER A 172 26.73 6.36 -5.22
C SER A 172 27.54 5.84 -4.03
N ALA A 173 28.40 6.69 -3.48
CA ALA A 173 29.16 6.37 -2.26
C ALA A 173 28.24 6.03 -1.09
N GLU A 174 27.09 6.70 -0.99
CA GLU A 174 26.06 6.43 -0.01
C GLU A 174 25.48 5.02 -0.16
N MET A 175 25.03 4.64 -1.36
CA MET A 175 24.49 3.29 -1.59
C MET A 175 25.55 2.19 -1.46
N ASN A 176 26.81 2.48 -1.79
CA ASN A 176 27.91 1.55 -1.52
C ASN A 176 28.12 1.33 -0.01
N LYS A 177 28.00 2.37 0.81
CA LYS A 177 27.99 2.25 2.27
C LYS A 177 26.77 1.46 2.77
N ALA A 178 25.59 1.66 2.17
CA ALA A 178 24.37 0.88 2.48
C ALA A 178 24.54 -0.61 2.20
N LYS A 179 25.15 -0.98 1.07
CA LYS A 179 25.47 -2.37 0.70
C LYS A 179 26.45 -3.00 1.69
N GLN A 180 27.51 -2.30 2.05
CA GLN A 180 28.50 -2.77 3.03
C GLN A 180 27.88 -3.01 4.42
N LYS A 181 26.94 -2.15 4.84
CA LYS A 181 26.20 -2.30 6.09
C LYS A 181 25.04 -3.32 6.01
N GLY A 182 24.78 -3.93 4.84
CA GLY A 182 23.68 -4.87 4.65
C GLY A 182 22.28 -4.24 4.69
N ILE A 183 22.18 -2.91 4.62
CA ILE A 183 20.92 -2.17 4.61
C ILE A 183 20.27 -2.27 3.23
N LEU A 184 21.07 -2.10 2.17
CA LEU A 184 20.63 -2.38 0.80
C LEU A 184 20.89 -3.85 0.47
N GLY A 185 19.84 -4.60 0.21
CA GLY A 185 19.92 -6.02 -0.11
C GLY A 185 20.70 -6.30 -1.39
N ALA A 186 21.44 -7.42 -1.43
CA ALA A 186 22.21 -7.84 -2.59
C ALA A 186 21.33 -8.08 -3.85
N ASP A 187 20.07 -8.45 -3.64
CA ASP A 187 19.12 -8.73 -4.73
C ASP A 187 18.46 -7.48 -5.32
N PHE A 188 18.70 -6.29 -4.74
CA PHE A 188 18.09 -5.04 -5.22
C PHE A 188 18.34 -4.81 -6.71
N LEU A 189 19.57 -5.04 -7.19
CA LEU A 189 19.90 -4.86 -8.60
C LEU A 189 19.14 -5.84 -9.50
N GLN A 190 18.90 -7.07 -9.04
CA GLN A 190 18.14 -8.06 -9.80
C GLN A 190 16.66 -7.65 -9.95
N VAL A 191 16.11 -6.91 -8.99
CA VAL A 191 14.77 -6.30 -9.10
C VAL A 191 14.76 -5.27 -10.21
N LEU A 192 15.72 -4.34 -10.18
CA LEU A 192 15.85 -3.28 -11.17
C LEU A 192 16.08 -3.84 -12.59
N GLU A 193 16.93 -4.87 -12.71
CA GLU A 193 17.23 -5.56 -13.97
C GLU A 193 16.00 -6.24 -14.58
N SER A 194 15.21 -6.98 -13.78
CA SER A 194 13.97 -7.59 -14.29
C SER A 194 12.96 -6.52 -14.71
N ALA A 195 12.82 -5.44 -13.95
CA ALA A 195 11.92 -4.34 -14.30
C ALA A 195 12.35 -3.63 -15.59
N HIS A 196 13.66 -3.41 -15.77
CA HIS A 196 14.23 -2.85 -17.00
C HIS A 196 14.08 -3.78 -18.20
N SER A 197 14.29 -5.08 -17.99
CA SER A 197 14.14 -6.11 -19.02
C SER A 197 12.70 -6.15 -19.52
N SER A 198 11.73 -6.12 -18.61
CA SER A 198 10.30 -6.03 -18.94
C SER A 198 10.01 -4.88 -19.90
N MET A 199 10.46 -3.66 -19.58
CA MET A 199 10.21 -2.53 -20.46
C MET A 199 10.96 -2.61 -21.78
N SER A 200 12.21 -3.07 -21.77
CA SER A 200 12.98 -3.25 -23.00
C SER A 200 12.25 -4.20 -23.95
N TYR A 201 11.67 -5.28 -23.43
CA TYR A 201 10.84 -6.19 -24.21
C TYR A 201 9.53 -5.53 -24.70
N TYR A 202 8.86 -4.72 -23.88
CA TYR A 202 7.69 -3.94 -24.33
C TYR A 202 8.05 -2.97 -25.47
N LYS A 203 9.20 -2.30 -25.37
CA LYS A 203 9.73 -1.43 -26.43
C LYS A 203 9.98 -2.21 -27.70
N TYR A 204 10.68 -3.34 -27.62
CA TYR A 204 10.90 -4.22 -28.78
C TYR A 204 9.60 -4.76 -29.38
N ALA A 205 8.62 -5.08 -28.56
CA ALA A 205 7.31 -5.49 -29.04
C ALA A 205 6.70 -4.38 -29.92
N VAL A 206 6.66 -3.13 -29.45
CA VAL A 206 6.12 -2.00 -30.21
C VAL A 206 6.92 -1.75 -31.51
N GLU A 207 8.24 -1.83 -31.45
CA GLU A 207 9.10 -1.66 -32.63
C GLU A 207 8.82 -2.73 -33.70
N HIS A 208 8.71 -4.00 -33.29
CA HIS A 208 8.41 -5.11 -34.19
C HIS A 208 6.99 -5.04 -34.73
N PHE A 209 6.02 -4.67 -33.90
CA PHE A 209 4.65 -4.46 -34.38
C PHE A 209 4.60 -3.36 -35.43
N THR A 210 5.26 -2.23 -35.16
CA THR A 210 5.36 -1.10 -36.10
C THR A 210 5.98 -1.55 -37.42
N ARG A 211 7.10 -2.29 -37.40
CA ARG A 211 7.72 -2.84 -38.62
C ARG A 211 6.79 -3.79 -39.36
N SER A 212 6.11 -4.68 -38.65
CA SER A 212 5.17 -5.63 -39.25
C SER A 212 4.08 -4.92 -40.03
N VAL A 213 3.47 -3.89 -39.43
CA VAL A 213 2.32 -3.20 -40.00
C VAL A 213 2.70 -2.12 -41.02
N SER A 214 3.76 -1.34 -40.78
CA SER A 214 4.14 -0.23 -41.66
C SER A 214 5.03 -0.66 -42.84
N MET A 215 5.75 -1.78 -42.71
CA MET A 215 6.64 -2.30 -43.78
C MET A 215 6.07 -3.55 -44.45
N GLY A 216 4.90 -4.05 -44.03
CA GLY A 216 4.26 -5.25 -44.57
C GLY A 216 5.05 -6.54 -44.30
N GLN A 217 5.94 -6.54 -43.31
CA GLN A 217 6.83 -7.66 -43.01
C GLN A 217 6.18 -8.55 -41.93
N SER A 218 5.32 -9.48 -42.34
CA SER A 218 4.55 -10.36 -41.44
C SER A 218 5.40 -11.18 -40.47
N GLN A 219 6.65 -11.50 -40.82
CA GLN A 219 7.62 -12.17 -39.96
C GLN A 219 7.89 -11.43 -38.62
N PHE A 220 7.66 -10.11 -38.57
CA PHE A 220 7.82 -9.34 -37.33
C PHE A 220 6.65 -9.47 -36.35
N LEU A 221 5.53 -10.07 -36.77
CA LEU A 221 4.41 -10.33 -35.88
C LEU A 221 4.79 -11.36 -34.78
N GLU A 222 5.54 -12.39 -35.14
CA GLU A 222 6.03 -13.39 -34.17
C GLU A 222 7.02 -12.78 -33.18
N PHE A 223 7.89 -11.88 -33.64
CA PHE A 223 8.79 -11.14 -32.75
C PHE A 223 8.03 -10.21 -31.81
N TYR A 224 6.94 -9.57 -32.27
CA TYR A 224 6.05 -8.80 -31.41
C TYR A 224 5.44 -9.69 -30.31
N ILE A 225 4.82 -10.81 -30.68
CA ILE A 225 4.15 -11.73 -29.74
C ILE A 225 5.13 -12.22 -28.68
N THR A 226 6.29 -12.71 -29.13
CA THR A 226 7.34 -13.24 -28.25
C THR A 226 7.85 -12.15 -27.30
N SER A 227 8.17 -10.96 -27.83
CA SER A 227 8.67 -9.86 -27.01
C SER A 227 7.63 -9.40 -26.00
N TYR A 228 6.36 -9.30 -26.39
CA TYR A 228 5.28 -8.89 -25.49
C TYR A 228 5.06 -9.91 -24.36
N ALA A 229 5.12 -11.22 -24.67
CA ALA A 229 5.04 -12.27 -23.68
C ALA A 229 6.23 -12.23 -22.70
N SER A 230 7.46 -12.13 -23.21
CA SER A 230 8.66 -12.00 -22.38
C SER A 230 8.64 -10.75 -21.51
N ALA A 231 8.08 -9.64 -22.00
CA ALA A 231 7.90 -8.42 -21.23
C ALA A 231 7.02 -8.65 -20.00
N TYR A 232 5.91 -9.37 -20.18
CA TYR A 232 4.98 -9.69 -19.12
C TYR A 232 5.60 -10.66 -18.09
N ASP A 233 6.33 -11.67 -18.56
CA ASP A 233 7.05 -12.59 -17.66
C ASP A 233 8.07 -11.87 -16.78
N GLU A 234 8.87 -10.96 -17.37
CA GLU A 234 9.81 -10.14 -16.60
C GLU A 234 9.11 -9.13 -15.68
N GLU A 235 7.93 -8.63 -16.04
CA GLU A 235 7.10 -7.79 -15.16
C GLU A 235 6.69 -8.54 -13.89
N LEU A 236 6.25 -9.80 -14.03
CA LEU A 236 5.87 -10.64 -12.90
C LEU A 236 7.08 -10.95 -12.01
N LYS A 237 8.21 -11.34 -12.62
CA LYS A 237 9.47 -11.56 -11.88
C LYS A 237 9.92 -10.33 -11.12
N ALA A 238 9.83 -9.14 -11.73
CA ALA A 238 10.18 -7.89 -11.07
C ALA A 238 9.33 -7.65 -9.81
N LYS A 239 8.02 -7.86 -9.90
CA LYS A 239 7.09 -7.72 -8.76
C LYS A 239 7.39 -8.71 -7.64
N GLU A 240 7.63 -9.97 -7.99
CA GLU A 240 7.95 -11.02 -7.01
C GLU A 240 9.26 -10.74 -6.29
N LYS A 241 10.33 -10.41 -7.05
CA LYS A 241 11.63 -10.05 -6.49
C LYS A 241 11.54 -8.78 -5.63
N TYR A 242 10.81 -7.76 -6.09
CA TYR A 242 10.62 -6.52 -5.35
C TYR A 242 9.98 -6.80 -3.98
N LYS A 243 8.88 -7.56 -3.97
CA LYS A 243 8.19 -7.92 -2.74
C LYS A 243 9.12 -8.62 -1.76
N ALA A 244 9.85 -9.65 -2.22
CA ALA A 244 10.79 -10.39 -1.37
C ALA A 244 11.92 -9.49 -0.83
N ALA A 245 12.51 -8.65 -1.68
CA ALA A 245 13.59 -7.74 -1.29
C ALA A 245 13.12 -6.65 -0.31
N PHE A 246 11.93 -6.11 -0.53
CA PHE A 246 11.33 -5.09 0.32
C PHE A 246 10.93 -5.64 1.69
N GLU A 247 10.28 -6.81 1.75
CA GLU A 247 9.96 -7.49 3.02
C GLU A 247 11.24 -7.79 3.83
N GLN A 248 12.32 -8.19 3.16
CA GLN A 248 13.61 -8.38 3.80
C GLN A 248 14.18 -7.06 4.33
N PHE A 249 14.07 -5.97 3.57
CA PHE A 249 14.50 -4.64 3.98
C PHE A 249 13.74 -4.17 5.23
N GLU A 250 12.41 -4.25 5.25
CA GLU A 250 11.59 -3.86 6.41
C GLU A 250 11.92 -4.71 7.64
N ARG A 251 12.10 -6.03 7.47
CA ARG A 251 12.44 -6.93 8.58
C ARG A 251 13.79 -6.59 9.22
N LEU A 252 14.77 -6.18 8.42
CA LEU A 252 16.11 -5.82 8.91
C LEU A 252 16.17 -4.37 9.41
N ASN A 253 15.18 -3.54 9.09
CA ASN A 253 15.15 -2.11 9.36
C ASN A 253 13.75 -1.69 9.87
N PRO A 254 13.35 -2.12 11.09
CA PRO A 254 12.04 -1.82 11.67
C PRO A 254 11.89 -0.37 12.17
#